data_AF-A0A2N0WUU6-F1
#
_entry.id   AF-A0A2N0WUU6-F1
#
_cell.length_a   1.000
_cell.length_b   1.000
_cell.length_c   1.000
_cell.angle_alpha   90.00
_cell.angle_beta   90.00
_cell.angle_gamma   90.00
#
_symmetry.space_group_name_H-M   'P 1'
#
loop_
_entity.id
_entity.type
_entity.pdbx_description
1 polymer ?
#
loop_
_entity_poly.entity_id
_entity_poly.type
_entity_poly.pdbx_seq_one_letter_code
_entity_poly.pdbx_strand_id
1 'polypeptide(L)' 'MIKFFLYLHLAGLCLIGVGLYMLLMTDASAQVSGMVALSSALGLGGVMISPYPVIKAIEWMKRQ' A
#
# COMPACT_ATOMS: atom_id res chain seq x y z
N MET A 1 -6.95 15.99 -9.38
CA MET A 1 -7.10 14.52 -9.27
C MET A 1 -5.82 13.83 -8.82
N ILE A 2 -4.64 14.14 -9.37
CA ILE A 2 -3.39 13.45 -8.99
C ILE A 2 -3.02 13.53 -7.50
N LYS A 3 -3.39 14.62 -6.81
CA LYS A 3 -3.20 14.78 -5.35
C LYS A 3 -3.95 13.70 -4.55
N PHE A 4 -5.13 13.29 -5.00
CA PHE A 4 -5.90 12.22 -4.34
C PHE A 4 -5.15 10.89 -4.42
N PHE A 5 -4.66 10.54 -5.61
CA PHE A 5 -3.87 9.32 -5.80
C PHE A 5 -2.54 9.36 -5.06
N LEU A 6 -1.92 10.53 -4.90
CA LEU A 6 -0.73 10.69 -4.07
C LEU A 6 -1.02 10.36 -2.59
N TYR A 7 -2.12 10.89 -2.04
CA TYR A 7 -2.51 10.57 -0.66
C TYR A 7 -2.88 9.10 -0.50
N LEU A 8 -3.55 8.50 -1.49
CA LEU A 8 -3.85 7.07 -1.50
C LEU A 8 -2.57 6.22 -1.52
N HIS A 9 -1.57 6.63 -2.30
CA HIS A 9 -0.27 5.97 -2.37
C HIS A 9 0.50 6.07 -1.06
N LEU A 10 0.50 7.24 -0.42
CA LEU A 10 1.08 7.44 0.90
C LEU A 10 0.37 6.60 1.97
N ALA A 11 -0.96 6.55 1.96
CA ALA A 11 -1.74 5.70 2.86
C ALA A 11 -1.41 4.20 2.63
N GLY A 12 -1.28 3.78 1.38
CA GLY A 12 -0.85 2.43 1.03
C GLY A 12 0.57 2.10 1.53
N LEU A 13 1.50 3.05 1.41
CA LEU A 13 2.86 2.92 1.97
C LEU A 13 2.85 2.81 3.49
N CYS A 14 2.04 3.60 4.19
CA CYS A 14 1.86 3.47 5.63
C CYS A 14 1.32 2.07 5.99
N LEU A 15 0.34 1.56 5.23
CA LEU A 15 -0.24 0.24 5.46
C LEU A 15 0.78 -0.89 5.24
N ILE A 16 1.60 -0.78 4.19
CA ILE A 16 2.74 -1.67 3.94
C ILE A 16 3.73 -1.59 5.11
N GLY A 17 4.07 -0.39 5.57
CA GLY A 17 4.96 -0.19 6.71
C GLY A 17 4.46 -0.88 7.98
N VAL A 18 3.17 -0.75 8.28
CA VAL A 18 2.52 -1.45 9.40
C VAL A 18 2.55 -2.96 9.19
N GLY A 19 2.20 -3.45 8.00
CA GLY A 19 2.23 -4.87 7.68
C GLY A 19 3.63 -5.49 7.81
N LEU A 20 4.66 -4.77 7.36
CA LEU A 20 6.07 -5.17 7.49
C LEU A 20 6.53 -5.13 8.94
N TYR A 21 6.13 -4.11 9.70
CA TYR A 21 6.41 -4.07 11.14
C TYR A 21 5.80 -5.27 11.86
N MET A 22 4.53 -5.60 11.58
CA MET A 22 3.88 -6.78 12.16
C MET A 22 4.57 -8.07 11.73
N LEU A 23 4.99 -8.19 10.46
CA LEU A 23 5.65 -9.38 9.93
C LEU A 23 7.04 -9.62 10.54
N LEU A 24 7.83 -8.55 10.72
CA LEU A 24 9.25 -8.67 11.06
C LEU A 24 9.51 -8.48 12.56
N MET A 25 8.72 -7.66 13.24
CA MET A 25 8.98 -7.23 14.61
C MET A 25 7.98 -7.81 15.63
N THR A 26 7.01 -8.61 15.19
CA THR A 26 5.99 -9.21 16.09
C THR A 26 5.70 -10.66 15.72
N ASP A 27 5.19 -11.44 16.68
CA ASP A 27 4.69 -12.81 16.45
C ASP A 27 3.24 -12.84 15.93
N ALA A 28 2.76 -11.76 15.30
CA ALA A 28 1.39 -11.67 14.79
C ALA A 28 1.05 -12.80 13.80
N SER A 29 2.04 -13.33 13.07
CA SER A 29 1.84 -14.47 12.16
C SER A 29 1.61 -15.80 12.88
N ALA A 30 1.81 -15.91 14.19
CA ALA A 30 1.60 -17.13 14.95
C ALA A 30 0.11 -17.45 15.22
N GLN A 31 -0.77 -16.46 15.02
CA GLN A 31 -2.22 -16.61 15.21
C GLN A 31 -2.95 -16.29 13.91
N VAL A 32 -4.04 -17.02 13.62
CA VAL A 32 -4.84 -16.86 12.40
C VAL A 32 -5.32 -15.42 12.23
N SER A 33 -5.80 -14.78 13.31
CA SER A 33 -6.26 -13.39 13.26
C SER A 33 -5.14 -12.42 12.83
N GLY A 34 -3.93 -12.62 13.34
CA GLY A 34 -2.78 -11.79 12.95
C GLY A 34 -2.29 -12.08 11.53
N MET A 35 -2.34 -13.33 11.06
CA MET A 35 -2.10 -13.67 9.66
C MET A 35 -3.07 -12.96 8.71
N VAL A 36 -4.36 -12.92 9.06
CA VAL A 36 -5.38 -12.21 8.27
C VAL A 36 -5.12 -10.71 8.28
N ALA A 37 -4.83 -10.11 9.44
CA ALA A 37 -4.54 -8.68 9.55
C ALA A 37 -3.29 -8.30 8.73
N LEU A 38 -2.22 -9.08 8.83
CA LEU A 38 -0.97 -8.90 8.10
C LEU A 38 -1.18 -9.01 6.58
N SER A 39 -1.86 -10.07 6.14
CA SER A 39 -2.14 -10.29 4.71
C SER A 39 -3.03 -9.19 4.14
N SER A 40 -4.02 -8.73 4.92
CA SER A 40 -4.91 -7.64 4.52
C SER A 40 -4.15 -6.31 4.45
N ALA A 41 -3.30 -6.00 5.43
CA ALA A 41 -2.49 -4.78 5.43
C ALA A 41 -1.51 -4.74 4.26
N LEU A 42 -0.80 -5.83 3.99
CA LEU A 42 0.12 -5.88 2.86
C LEU A 42 -0.61 -5.88 1.50
N GLY A 43 -1.69 -6.66 1.38
CA GLY A 43 -2.48 -6.76 0.16
C GLY A 43 -3.17 -5.44 -0.21
N LEU A 44 -3.92 -4.85 0.73
CA LEU A 44 -4.59 -3.56 0.50
C LEU A 44 -3.56 -2.43 0.29
N GLY A 45 -2.45 -2.46 1.03
CA GLY A 45 -1.39 -1.46 0.88
C GLY A 45 -0.80 -1.48 -0.54
N GLY A 46 -0.53 -2.67 -1.07
CA GLY A 46 -0.07 -2.85 -2.45
C GLY A 46 -1.08 -2.33 -3.49
N VAL A 47 -2.37 -2.64 -3.31
CA VAL A 47 -3.43 -2.14 -4.19
C VAL A 47 -3.50 -0.62 -4.17
N MET A 48 -3.43 0.00 -2.99
CA MET A 48 -3.50 1.46 -2.81
C MET A 48 -2.31 2.22 -3.39
N ILE A 49 -1.12 1.59 -3.42
CA ILE A 49 0.10 2.15 -4.02
C ILE A 49 0.00 2.23 -5.55
N SER A 50 -0.65 1.24 -6.18
CA SER A 50 -0.63 1.04 -7.64
C SER A 50 -1.12 2.22 -8.52
N PRO A 51 -2.16 3.01 -8.18
CA PRO A 51 -2.75 3.94 -9.16
C PRO A 51 -1.92 5.20 -9.40
N TYR A 52 -1.19 5.70 -8.38
CA TYR A 52 -0.47 6.97 -8.49
C TYR A 52 0.64 6.97 -9.55
N PRO A 53 1.56 5.98 -9.58
CA PRO A 53 2.59 5.91 -10.62
C PRO A 53 1.99 5.79 -12.03
N VAL A 54 0.94 4.98 -12.18
CA VAL A 54 0.26 4.75 -13.47
C VAL A 54 -0.34 6.06 -14.01
N ILE A 55 -1.06 6.78 -13.17
CA ILE A 55 -1.69 8.05 -13.58
C ILE A 55 -0.63 9.10 -13.88
N LYS A 56 0.45 9.16 -13.11
CA LYS A 56 1.58 10.06 -13.37
C LYS A 56 2.23 9.76 -14.72
N ALA A 57 2.41 8.49 -15.07
CA ALA A 57 2.93 8.08 -16.38
C ALA A 57 1.98 8.48 -17.53
N ILE A 58 0.67 8.26 -17.37
CA ILE A 58 -0.34 8.67 -18.36
C ILE A 58 -0.35 10.21 -18.53
N GLU A 59 -0.31 10.97 -17.44
CA GLU A 59 -0.25 12.44 -17.52
C GLU A 59 1.03 12.92 -18.21
N TRP A 60 2.16 12.25 -18.00
CA TRP A 60 3.41 12.56 -18.69
C TRP A 60 3.30 12.30 -20.19
N MET A 61 2.76 11.15 -20.61
CA MET A 61 2.56 10.82 -22.03
C MET A 61 1.61 11.80 -22.74
N LYS A 62 0.59 12.33 -22.04
CA LYS A 62 -0.32 13.33 -22.60
C LYS A 62 0.30 14.72 -22.77
N ARG A 63 1.44 14.98 -22.12
CA ARG A 63 2.16 16.27 -22.19
C ARG A 63 3.29 16.25 -23.23
N GLN A 64 3.68 15.07 -23.73
CA GLN A 64 4.47 14.92 -24.95
C GLN A 64 3.58 15.10 -26.17
#